data_AF-A0AAD2CPI1-F1
#
_entry.id   AF-A0AAD2CPI1-F1
#
_cell.length_a   1.000
_cell.length_b   1.000
_cell.length_c   1.000
_cell.angle_alpha   90.00
_cell.angle_beta   90.00
_cell.angle_gamma   90.00
#
_symmetry.space_group_name_H-M   'P 1'
#
loop_
_entity.id
_entity.type
_entity.pdbx_description
1 polymer ?
#
loop_
_entity_poly.entity_id
_entity_poly.type
_entity_poly.pdbx_seq_one_letter_code
_entity_poly.pdbx_strand_id
1 'polypeptide(L)'
;MERISFCSNYYTLLRQQSRSDMRKAIAKLYSKGTSKRRLFSASVVDQNVPPRVVVSHSSNPPAYSQDRVDATNLVDELLRYTRSLMDGSHHHIIAYSGGIDSSLVAALVKESAQDNERVRAVLGLSRAVPVEQVTLAEEVAGFIGIALEKIHTTESSDEMYIENSGQACLACKTHLYSCLDSVFEHTGAEAGDRKLYNGTNSDDLNDPTRLGLIAADSFSVQSPLRLTTKENVRLAAKLLGLPNWNYAASPCLRSRLALGVEAIPQHLERIEQAERHVRQSLSLDPTNNLRVRLLAKGKAMVEVEDKALIDAKDSLKLWNSFFRELGFSSVDVRAFKSGSVAK
;
A
#
# COMPACT_ATOMS: atom_id res chain seq x y z
N MET A 1 20.51 -4.93 -20.01
CA MET A 1 20.87 -3.49 -19.88
C MET A 1 19.93 -2.56 -20.62
N GLU A 2 19.06 -3.02 -21.53
CA GLU A 2 18.18 -2.11 -22.29
C GLU A 2 17.00 -1.54 -21.46
N ARG A 3 16.42 -2.29 -20.51
CA ARG A 3 15.16 -1.87 -19.83
C ARG A 3 15.21 -0.58 -18.99
N ILE A 4 16.40 -0.12 -18.57
CA ILE A 4 16.56 1.06 -17.69
C ILE A 4 16.44 2.39 -18.48
N SER A 5 16.79 2.38 -19.77
CA SER A 5 16.78 3.59 -20.62
C SER A 5 15.37 4.12 -20.89
N PHE A 6 14.36 3.24 -20.89
CA PHE A 6 13.04 3.55 -21.45
C PHE A 6 12.14 4.37 -20.52
N CYS A 7 12.23 4.17 -19.20
CA CYS A 7 11.35 4.87 -18.26
C CYS A 7 11.72 6.36 -18.07
N SER A 8 12.92 6.79 -18.51
CA SER A 8 13.41 8.18 -18.40
C SER A 8 12.80 9.14 -19.45
N ASN A 9 12.54 8.65 -20.66
CA ASN A 9 12.06 9.48 -21.78
C ASN A 9 10.58 9.87 -21.64
N TYR A 10 9.73 8.97 -21.16
CA TYR A 10 8.30 9.24 -20.97
C TYR A 10 8.03 10.23 -19.81
N TYR A 11 8.77 10.09 -18.70
CA TYR A 11 8.69 11.02 -17.57
C TYR A 11 9.08 12.46 -17.98
N THR A 12 10.10 12.60 -18.83
CA THR A 12 10.57 13.91 -19.31
C THR A 12 9.51 14.63 -20.16
N LEU A 13 8.75 13.90 -20.98
CA LEU A 13 7.64 14.43 -21.79
C LEU A 13 6.46 14.86 -20.90
N LEU A 14 6.08 14.05 -19.91
CA LEU A 14 5.05 14.41 -18.92
C LEU A 14 5.47 15.62 -18.07
N ARG A 15 6.76 15.81 -17.77
CA ARG A 15 7.28 16.95 -16.99
C ARG A 15 7.11 18.29 -17.72
N GLN A 16 7.11 18.30 -19.05
CA GLN A 16 6.94 19.52 -19.86
C GLN A 16 5.47 19.95 -19.96
N GLN A 17 4.53 19.00 -20.07
CA GLN A 17 3.09 19.29 -20.08
C GLN A 17 2.52 19.54 -18.66
N SER A 18 2.99 18.83 -17.63
CA SER A 18 2.35 18.80 -16.29
C SER A 18 2.67 19.98 -15.36
N ARG A 19 3.77 20.74 -15.54
CA ARG A 19 4.14 21.82 -14.59
C ARG A 19 3.09 22.94 -14.49
N SER A 20 2.38 23.23 -15.57
CA SER A 20 1.26 24.19 -15.64
C SER A 20 0.04 23.68 -14.86
N ASP A 21 -0.35 22.44 -15.14
CA ASP A 21 -1.63 21.89 -14.70
C ASP A 21 -1.55 21.34 -13.27
N MET A 22 -0.36 20.87 -12.89
CA MET A 22 -0.03 20.43 -11.53
C MET A 22 -0.04 21.61 -10.53
N ARG A 23 0.46 22.80 -10.90
CA ARG A 23 0.34 24.01 -10.06
C ARG A 23 -1.12 24.41 -9.85
N LYS A 24 -1.97 24.27 -10.87
CA LYS A 24 -3.42 24.55 -10.79
C LYS A 24 -4.16 23.51 -9.95
N ALA A 25 -3.82 22.22 -10.07
CA ALA A 25 -4.42 21.13 -9.30
C ALA A 25 -4.07 21.23 -7.81
N ILE A 26 -2.81 21.53 -7.47
CA ILE A 26 -2.36 21.76 -6.09
C ILE A 26 -3.08 22.98 -5.51
N ALA A 27 -3.15 24.11 -6.24
CA ALA A 27 -3.89 25.30 -5.78
C ALA A 27 -5.38 25.03 -5.52
N LYS A 28 -6.00 24.18 -6.35
CA LYS A 28 -7.41 23.78 -6.21
C LYS A 28 -7.66 22.93 -4.96
N LEU A 29 -6.73 22.05 -4.59
CA LEU A 29 -6.82 21.22 -3.38
C LEU A 29 -6.70 22.07 -2.09
N TYR A 30 -5.83 23.08 -2.06
CA TYR A 30 -5.70 23.97 -0.90
C TYR A 30 -6.83 25.00 -0.75
N SER A 31 -7.60 25.27 -1.82
CA SER A 31 -8.74 26.21 -1.79
C SER A 31 -10.04 25.65 -1.22
N LYS A 32 -10.16 24.32 -1.04
CA LYS A 32 -11.43 23.66 -0.65
C LYS A 32 -11.58 23.34 0.84
N GLY A 33 -10.63 23.77 1.67
CA GLY A 33 -10.69 23.58 3.13
C GLY A 33 -11.55 24.63 3.82
N THR A 34 -12.87 24.65 3.62
CA THR A 34 -13.87 25.21 4.56
C THR A 34 -15.29 25.01 4.01
N SER A 35 -16.05 24.05 4.56
CA SER A 35 -17.42 24.29 5.08
C SER A 35 -18.16 22.99 5.48
N LYS A 36 -18.38 22.90 6.80
CA LYS A 36 -19.55 22.42 7.57
C LYS A 36 -20.33 21.14 7.21
N ARG A 37 -20.32 20.25 8.21
CA ARG A 37 -21.29 19.22 8.62
C ARG A 37 -22.77 19.58 8.39
N ARG A 38 -23.56 18.55 8.05
CA ARG A 38 -24.94 18.40 8.56
C ARG A 38 -25.28 16.93 8.82
N LEU A 39 -25.67 16.69 10.07
CA LEU A 39 -26.32 15.48 10.60
C LEU A 39 -27.72 15.33 10.00
N PHE A 40 -28.19 14.09 9.82
CA PHE A 40 -29.61 13.77 10.01
C PHE A 40 -29.79 12.34 10.55
N SER A 41 -30.80 12.23 11.40
CA SER A 41 -31.10 11.23 12.41
C SER A 41 -32.02 10.10 11.93
N ALA A 42 -32.06 9.06 12.75
CA ALA A 42 -32.80 7.81 12.62
C ALA A 42 -34.33 7.91 12.76
N SER A 43 -34.96 6.75 12.52
CA SER A 43 -36.12 6.11 13.19
C SER A 43 -37.41 6.04 12.37
N VAL A 44 -37.91 4.83 12.09
CA VAL A 44 -39.28 4.38 12.41
C VAL A 44 -39.26 2.86 12.63
N VAL A 45 -39.79 2.45 13.78
CA VAL A 45 -40.11 1.08 14.19
C VAL A 45 -41.61 0.91 13.99
N ASP A 46 -42.08 -0.24 13.49
CA ASP A 46 -43.48 -0.65 13.63
C ASP A 46 -43.59 -2.15 13.96
N GLN A 47 -44.62 -2.47 14.76
CA GLN A 47 -44.78 -3.64 15.61
C GLN A 47 -45.83 -4.65 15.09
N ASN A 48 -45.74 -5.87 15.64
CA ASN A 48 -46.81 -6.83 15.98
C ASN A 48 -47.35 -7.82 14.93
N VAL A 49 -47.03 -9.12 15.14
CA VAL A 49 -47.87 -10.29 14.80
C VAL A 49 -47.76 -11.35 15.93
N PRO A 50 -48.86 -12.00 16.39
CA PRO A 50 -48.95 -12.80 17.64
C PRO A 50 -48.59 -14.30 17.47
N PRO A 51 -48.56 -15.12 18.54
CA PRO A 51 -47.77 -16.35 18.59
C PRO A 51 -48.51 -17.61 18.11
N ARG A 52 -47.76 -18.56 17.56
CA ARG A 52 -48.17 -19.97 17.39
C ARG A 52 -47.14 -20.91 18.02
N VAL A 53 -47.61 -21.71 18.97
CA VAL A 53 -47.00 -22.98 19.44
C VAL A 53 -47.69 -24.10 18.63
N VAL A 54 -47.18 -25.26 18.22
CA VAL A 54 -46.12 -26.20 18.62
C VAL A 54 -45.81 -27.04 17.36
N VAL A 55 -44.59 -27.58 17.18
CA VAL A 55 -44.27 -29.03 17.07
C VAL A 55 -42.77 -29.17 16.77
N SER A 56 -42.09 -29.84 17.69
CA SER A 56 -40.68 -30.20 17.70
C SER A 56 -40.33 -31.20 16.60
N HIS A 57 -39.46 -30.82 15.66
CA HIS A 57 -38.57 -31.76 14.96
C HIS A 57 -37.14 -31.28 15.17
N SER A 58 -36.42 -32.07 15.97
CA SER A 58 -35.00 -31.91 16.26
C SER A 58 -34.17 -32.21 15.02
N SER A 59 -33.69 -31.16 14.36
CA SER A 59 -32.42 -31.12 13.59
C SER A 59 -32.23 -29.71 13.05
N ASN A 60 -31.91 -28.76 13.93
CA ASN A 60 -31.41 -27.48 13.46
C ASN A 60 -29.98 -27.70 12.93
N PRO A 61 -29.68 -27.43 11.64
CA PRO A 61 -28.30 -27.21 11.23
C PRO A 61 -27.72 -26.06 12.06
N PRO A 62 -26.40 -26.03 12.31
CA PRO A 62 -25.80 -25.00 13.14
C PRO A 62 -26.26 -23.63 12.64
N ALA A 63 -26.78 -22.80 13.55
CA ALA A 63 -27.29 -21.48 13.23
C ALA A 63 -26.25 -20.74 12.37
N TYR A 64 -26.61 -20.42 11.13
CA TYR A 64 -25.82 -19.54 10.29
C TYR A 64 -25.70 -18.21 11.03
N SER A 65 -24.54 -17.93 11.64
CA SER A 65 -24.32 -16.70 12.37
C SER A 65 -24.42 -15.53 11.39
N GLN A 66 -25.19 -14.49 11.73
CA GLN A 66 -25.33 -13.26 10.94
C GLN A 66 -23.96 -12.72 10.49
N ASP A 67 -22.96 -12.79 11.36
CA ASP A 67 -21.56 -12.40 11.09
C ASP A 67 -20.92 -13.13 9.88
N ARG A 68 -21.31 -14.38 9.61
CA ARG A 68 -20.82 -15.15 8.44
C ARG A 68 -21.54 -14.74 7.16
N VAL A 69 -22.83 -14.39 7.25
CA VAL A 69 -23.63 -13.90 6.11
C VAL A 69 -23.12 -12.51 5.69
N ASP A 70 -22.86 -11.63 6.67
CA ASP A 70 -22.32 -10.29 6.43
C ASP A 70 -20.88 -10.34 5.87
N ALA A 71 -20.08 -11.32 6.31
CA ALA A 71 -18.73 -11.55 5.80
C ALA A 71 -18.69 -12.05 4.34
N THR A 72 -19.54 -12.99 3.96
CA THR A 72 -19.64 -13.46 2.56
C THR A 72 -20.14 -12.35 1.64
N ASN A 73 -21.12 -11.56 2.11
CA ASN A 73 -21.63 -10.40 1.37
C ASN A 73 -20.52 -9.38 1.05
N LEU A 74 -19.58 -9.15 1.99
CA LEU A 74 -18.46 -8.23 1.77
C LEU A 74 -17.58 -8.64 0.58
N VAL A 75 -17.18 -9.91 0.50
CA VAL A 75 -16.33 -10.41 -0.59
C VAL A 75 -17.09 -10.37 -1.92
N ASP A 76 -18.36 -10.76 -1.93
CA ASP A 76 -19.19 -10.73 -3.13
C ASP A 76 -19.43 -9.30 -3.65
N GLU A 77 -19.60 -8.32 -2.75
CA GLU A 77 -19.67 -6.90 -3.10
C GLU A 77 -18.36 -6.38 -3.70
N LEU A 78 -17.22 -6.74 -3.12
CA LEU A 78 -15.91 -6.39 -3.64
C LEU A 78 -15.67 -6.98 -5.04
N LEU A 79 -16.05 -8.25 -5.26
CA LEU A 79 -15.95 -8.89 -6.57
C LEU A 79 -16.89 -8.24 -7.59
N ARG A 80 -18.15 -7.97 -7.22
CA ARG A 80 -19.11 -7.26 -8.10
C ARG A 80 -18.60 -5.88 -8.48
N TYR A 81 -18.11 -5.11 -7.52
CA TYR A 81 -17.55 -3.78 -7.78
C TYR A 81 -16.29 -3.88 -8.65
N THR A 82 -15.38 -4.80 -8.36
CA THR A 82 -14.17 -5.03 -9.18
C THR A 82 -14.53 -5.35 -10.63
N ARG A 83 -15.49 -6.27 -10.87
CA ARG A 83 -15.99 -6.59 -12.22
C ARG A 83 -16.55 -5.36 -12.94
N SER A 84 -17.26 -4.48 -12.24
CA SER A 84 -17.78 -3.23 -12.84
C SER A 84 -16.69 -2.27 -13.33
N LEU A 85 -15.48 -2.38 -12.78
CA LEU A 85 -14.31 -1.59 -13.21
C LEU A 85 -13.54 -2.26 -14.35
N MET A 86 -13.78 -3.54 -14.63
CA MET A 86 -13.05 -4.33 -15.62
C MET A 86 -13.66 -4.21 -17.02
N ASP A 87 -12.88 -4.60 -18.03
CA ASP A 87 -13.29 -4.76 -19.41
C ASP A 87 -12.54 -5.98 -19.94
N GLY A 88 -13.26 -7.01 -20.38
CA GLY A 88 -12.67 -8.30 -20.78
C GLY A 88 -11.77 -8.23 -22.01
N SER A 89 -11.82 -7.14 -22.77
CA SER A 89 -10.91 -6.91 -23.91
C SER A 89 -9.52 -6.40 -23.47
N HIS A 90 -9.41 -5.85 -22.26
CA HIS A 90 -8.20 -5.18 -21.80
C HIS A 90 -7.26 -6.11 -21.01
N HIS A 91 -6.00 -5.73 -20.93
CA HIS A 91 -5.04 -6.26 -19.96
C HIS A 91 -5.22 -5.57 -18.61
N HIS A 92 -5.23 -6.35 -17.53
CA HIS A 92 -5.41 -5.89 -16.17
C HIS A 92 -4.09 -5.91 -15.41
N ILE A 93 -3.58 -4.73 -15.08
CA ILE A 93 -2.26 -4.54 -14.47
C ILE A 93 -2.43 -4.02 -13.06
N ILE A 94 -1.97 -4.79 -12.08
CA ILE A 94 -2.05 -4.38 -10.67
C ILE A 94 -0.71 -3.80 -10.25
N ALA A 95 -0.70 -2.52 -9.84
CA ALA A 95 0.44 -1.91 -9.16
C ALA A 95 0.61 -2.56 -7.78
N TYR A 96 1.49 -3.55 -7.72
CA TYR A 96 1.55 -4.54 -6.65
C TYR A 96 2.75 -4.28 -5.75
N SER A 97 2.55 -4.39 -4.43
CA SER A 97 3.60 -4.18 -3.43
C SER A 97 3.84 -5.38 -2.53
N GLY A 98 2.96 -6.39 -2.54
CA GLY A 98 2.94 -7.47 -1.54
C GLY A 98 2.32 -7.06 -0.19
N GLY A 99 1.99 -5.79 0.00
CA GLY A 99 1.18 -5.34 1.15
C GLY A 99 -0.30 -5.70 0.97
N ILE A 100 -1.00 -5.82 2.09
CA ILE A 100 -2.36 -6.38 2.16
C ILE A 100 -3.36 -5.76 1.17
N ASP A 101 -3.33 -4.44 0.99
CA ASP A 101 -4.29 -3.76 0.11
C ASP A 101 -4.07 -4.15 -1.36
N SER A 102 -2.80 -4.14 -1.81
CA SER A 102 -2.47 -4.54 -3.18
C SER A 102 -2.62 -6.05 -3.39
N SER A 103 -2.44 -6.86 -2.36
CA SER A 103 -2.68 -8.31 -2.42
C SER A 103 -4.17 -8.63 -2.54
N LEU A 104 -5.03 -7.94 -1.79
CA LEU A 104 -6.47 -8.10 -1.93
C LEU A 104 -6.94 -7.67 -3.33
N VAL A 105 -6.45 -6.54 -3.86
CA VAL A 105 -6.77 -6.12 -5.23
C VAL A 105 -6.29 -7.14 -6.26
N ALA A 106 -5.08 -7.67 -6.12
CA ALA A 106 -4.57 -8.71 -7.02
C ALA A 106 -5.48 -9.95 -7.01
N ALA A 107 -5.92 -10.41 -5.83
CA ALA A 107 -6.85 -11.53 -5.71
C ALA A 107 -8.22 -11.22 -6.34
N LEU A 108 -8.80 -10.07 -6.05
CA LEU A 108 -10.11 -9.67 -6.58
C LEU A 108 -10.10 -9.54 -8.11
N VAL A 109 -9.06 -8.93 -8.69
CA VAL A 109 -8.94 -8.77 -10.15
C VAL A 109 -8.70 -10.12 -10.82
N LYS A 110 -7.84 -10.97 -10.23
CA LYS A 110 -7.59 -12.33 -10.72
C LYS A 110 -8.86 -13.17 -10.74
N GLU A 111 -9.62 -13.17 -9.64
CA GLU A 111 -10.88 -13.89 -9.50
C GLU A 111 -11.99 -13.35 -10.41
N SER A 112 -11.95 -12.06 -10.73
CA SER A 112 -12.97 -11.39 -11.56
C SER A 112 -12.72 -11.51 -13.06
N ALA A 113 -11.50 -11.86 -13.48
CA ALA A 113 -11.14 -11.93 -14.88
C ALA A 113 -11.66 -13.21 -15.56
N GLN A 114 -12.12 -13.08 -16.80
CA GLN A 114 -12.49 -14.24 -17.64
C GLN A 114 -11.24 -14.87 -18.28
N ASP A 115 -10.27 -14.04 -18.66
CA ASP A 115 -8.99 -14.44 -19.25
C ASP A 115 -7.85 -14.17 -18.26
N ASN A 116 -7.30 -15.25 -17.75
CA ASN A 116 -6.24 -15.22 -16.75
C ASN A 116 -4.88 -14.79 -17.32
N GLU A 117 -4.66 -14.88 -18.63
CA GLU A 117 -3.41 -14.47 -19.28
C GLU A 117 -3.29 -12.93 -19.40
N ARG A 118 -4.43 -12.25 -19.35
CA ARG A 118 -4.52 -10.78 -19.38
C ARG A 118 -4.31 -10.13 -18.02
N VAL A 119 -4.17 -10.90 -16.93
CA VAL A 119 -4.02 -10.36 -15.57
C VAL A 119 -2.59 -10.53 -15.08
N ARG A 120 -1.96 -9.43 -14.63
CA ARG A 120 -0.64 -9.49 -13.98
C ARG A 120 -0.49 -8.50 -12.83
N ALA A 121 0.21 -8.94 -11.79
CA ALA A 121 0.78 -8.08 -10.77
C ALA A 121 2.13 -7.55 -11.23
N VAL A 122 2.39 -6.25 -11.04
CA VAL A 122 3.67 -5.63 -11.36
C VAL A 122 4.27 -5.02 -10.10
N LEU A 123 5.43 -5.52 -9.70
CA LEU A 123 6.23 -5.03 -8.58
C LEU A 123 7.34 -4.10 -9.08
N GLY A 124 7.29 -2.83 -8.68
CA GLY A 124 8.37 -1.88 -8.90
C GLY A 124 9.53 -2.09 -7.93
N LEU A 125 10.70 -2.40 -8.45
CA LEU A 125 11.94 -2.57 -7.73
C LEU A 125 12.72 -1.26 -7.68
N SER A 126 12.99 -0.80 -6.46
CA SER A 126 13.92 0.27 -6.18
C SER A 126 14.57 0.08 -4.81
N ARG A 127 15.54 0.93 -4.48
CA ARG A 127 16.20 0.92 -3.17
C ARG A 127 15.24 1.25 -2.01
N ALA A 128 14.04 1.74 -2.30
CA ALA A 128 13.03 2.00 -1.26
C ALA A 128 12.20 0.76 -0.89
N VAL A 129 12.30 -0.33 -1.65
CA VAL A 129 11.59 -1.58 -1.40
C VAL A 129 12.54 -2.57 -0.72
N PRO A 130 12.31 -2.95 0.55
CA PRO A 130 13.14 -3.93 1.24
C PRO A 130 13.16 -5.28 0.53
N VAL A 131 14.25 -6.04 0.67
CA VAL A 131 14.34 -7.42 0.14
C VAL A 131 13.23 -8.31 0.72
N GLU A 132 12.96 -8.20 2.02
CA GLU A 132 11.90 -8.95 2.70
C GLU A 132 10.51 -8.67 2.08
N GLN A 133 10.27 -7.44 1.61
CA GLN A 133 9.02 -7.07 0.96
C GLN A 133 8.93 -7.69 -0.44
N VAL A 134 10.05 -7.82 -1.16
CA VAL A 134 10.09 -8.49 -2.48
C VAL A 134 9.76 -9.97 -2.31
N THR A 135 10.38 -10.65 -1.34
CA THR A 135 10.11 -12.06 -1.04
C THR A 135 8.64 -12.27 -0.64
N LEU A 136 8.09 -11.45 0.25
CA LEU A 136 6.67 -11.50 0.62
C LEU A 136 5.75 -11.30 -0.60
N ALA A 137 6.10 -10.35 -1.48
CA ALA A 137 5.32 -10.09 -2.68
C ALA A 137 5.29 -11.31 -3.62
N GLU A 138 6.42 -12.00 -3.78
CA GLU A 138 6.54 -13.23 -4.57
C GLU A 138 5.71 -14.38 -3.96
N GLU A 139 5.82 -14.60 -2.65
CA GLU A 139 5.06 -15.63 -1.93
C GLU A 139 3.55 -15.42 -2.05
N VAL A 140 3.08 -14.19 -1.77
CA VAL A 140 1.65 -13.87 -1.84
C VAL A 140 1.13 -13.91 -3.28
N ALA A 141 1.92 -13.50 -4.27
CA ALA A 141 1.52 -13.63 -5.68
C ALA A 141 1.42 -15.10 -6.10
N GLY A 142 2.35 -15.94 -5.65
CA GLY A 142 2.30 -17.39 -5.84
C GLY A 142 1.06 -18.01 -5.21
N PHE A 143 0.70 -17.60 -3.99
CA PHE A 143 -0.53 -18.03 -3.31
C PHE A 143 -1.79 -17.65 -4.11
N ILE A 144 -1.85 -16.43 -4.65
CA ILE A 144 -2.97 -15.96 -5.47
C ILE A 144 -3.02 -16.67 -6.84
N GLY A 145 -1.90 -17.23 -7.31
CA GLY A 145 -1.80 -17.79 -8.66
C GLY A 145 -1.80 -16.71 -9.75
N ILE A 146 -1.35 -15.50 -9.42
CA ILE A 146 -1.26 -14.37 -10.35
C ILE A 146 0.14 -14.25 -10.94
N ALA A 147 0.25 -13.96 -12.24
CA ALA A 147 1.54 -13.70 -12.86
C ALA A 147 2.18 -12.46 -12.23
N LEU A 148 3.42 -12.59 -11.77
CA LEU A 148 4.18 -11.49 -11.16
C LEU A 148 5.30 -11.05 -12.11
N GLU A 149 5.28 -9.77 -12.48
CA GLU A 149 6.34 -9.12 -13.23
C GLU A 149 7.10 -8.13 -12.34
N LYS A 150 8.43 -8.16 -12.39
CA LYS A 150 9.30 -7.25 -11.64
C LYS A 150 9.96 -6.28 -12.60
N ILE A 151 9.87 -4.99 -12.30
CA ILE A 151 10.47 -3.93 -13.12
C ILE A 151 11.31 -3.00 -12.27
N HIS A 152 12.38 -2.44 -12.82
CA HIS A 152 13.14 -1.40 -12.13
C HIS A 152 12.53 -0.03 -12.38
N THR A 153 12.23 0.71 -11.32
CA THR A 153 11.73 2.08 -11.42
C THR A 153 12.88 3.10 -11.37
N THR A 154 12.62 4.33 -11.82
CA THR A 154 13.66 5.36 -12.08
C THR A 154 13.58 6.58 -11.15
N GLU A 155 12.79 6.53 -10.08
CA GLU A 155 12.57 7.66 -9.18
C GLU A 155 13.85 8.14 -8.47
N SER A 156 14.87 7.30 -8.37
CA SER A 156 16.18 7.67 -7.79
C SER A 156 16.97 8.67 -8.63
N SER A 157 16.49 9.02 -9.83
CA SER A 157 17.04 10.08 -10.69
C SER A 157 16.26 11.40 -10.60
N ASP A 158 15.15 11.43 -9.86
CA ASP A 158 14.31 12.62 -9.71
C ASP A 158 14.70 13.40 -8.46
N GLU A 159 15.11 14.65 -8.65
CA GLU A 159 15.40 15.61 -7.59
C GLU A 159 14.24 15.74 -6.60
N MET A 160 12.97 15.75 -7.07
CA MET A 160 11.81 15.84 -6.19
C MET A 160 11.70 14.63 -5.25
N TYR A 161 12.13 13.46 -5.72
CA TYR A 161 12.17 12.26 -4.91
C TYR A 161 13.31 12.30 -3.89
N ILE A 162 14.50 12.69 -4.34
CA ILE A 162 15.74 12.74 -3.54
C ILE A 162 15.65 13.79 -2.44
N GLU A 163 15.24 15.03 -2.75
CA GLU A 163 15.23 16.17 -1.81
C GLU A 163 14.36 15.94 -0.56
N ASN A 164 13.34 15.10 -0.68
CA ASN A 164 12.43 14.78 0.43
C ASN A 164 11.75 16.01 1.07
N SER A 165 11.28 16.91 0.23
CA SER A 165 10.52 18.13 0.59
C SER A 165 9.01 17.90 0.76
N GLY A 166 8.59 16.65 1.04
CA GLY A 166 7.20 16.27 1.28
C GLY A 166 6.38 15.84 0.06
N GLN A 167 6.91 15.98 -1.16
CA GLN A 167 6.19 15.63 -2.40
C GLN A 167 6.61 14.30 -3.03
N ALA A 168 7.59 13.62 -2.47
CA ALA A 168 8.22 12.50 -3.16
C ALA A 168 7.35 11.24 -3.33
N CYS A 169 6.28 11.05 -2.56
CA CYS A 169 5.32 9.96 -2.86
C CYS A 169 4.62 10.19 -4.20
N LEU A 170 4.39 11.45 -4.60
CA LEU A 170 3.89 11.80 -5.92
C LEU A 170 4.90 11.41 -7.00
N ALA A 171 6.15 11.83 -6.85
CA ALA A 171 7.24 11.47 -7.78
C ALA A 171 7.37 9.94 -7.91
N CYS A 172 7.51 9.24 -6.80
CA CYS A 172 7.63 7.77 -6.76
C CYS A 172 6.47 7.07 -7.49
N LYS A 173 5.22 7.48 -7.24
CA LYS A 173 4.05 6.88 -7.91
C LYS A 173 3.96 7.25 -9.39
N THR A 174 4.34 8.46 -9.76
CA THR A 174 4.40 8.89 -11.17
C THR A 174 5.40 8.05 -11.95
N HIS A 175 6.60 7.82 -11.41
CA HIS A 175 7.60 6.93 -12.01
C HIS A 175 7.10 5.49 -12.10
N LEU A 176 6.47 4.96 -11.03
CA LEU A 176 5.90 3.62 -11.05
C LEU A 176 4.86 3.46 -12.17
N TYR A 177 3.86 4.33 -12.24
CA TYR A 177 2.81 4.24 -13.27
C TYR A 177 3.35 4.47 -14.68
N SER A 178 4.33 5.37 -14.85
CA SER A 178 5.04 5.54 -16.13
C SER A 178 5.73 4.25 -16.57
N CYS A 179 6.43 3.55 -15.67
CA CYS A 179 7.09 2.30 -16.05
C CYS A 179 6.08 1.17 -16.32
N LEU A 180 4.95 1.12 -15.59
CA LEU A 180 3.84 0.18 -15.86
C LEU A 180 3.26 0.41 -17.25
N ASP A 181 3.12 1.67 -17.66
CA ASP A 181 2.64 2.03 -18.99
C ASP A 181 3.62 1.56 -20.08
N SER A 182 4.93 1.76 -19.88
CA SER A 182 5.94 1.31 -20.84
C SER A 182 6.02 -0.21 -20.98
N VAL A 183 5.78 -0.98 -19.92
CA VAL A 183 5.72 -2.47 -20.00
C VAL A 183 4.68 -2.91 -21.03
N PHE A 184 3.57 -2.17 -21.11
CA PHE A 184 2.45 -2.53 -21.95
C PHE A 184 2.63 -2.18 -23.43
N GLU A 185 3.25 -1.03 -23.74
CA GLU A 185 3.53 -0.62 -25.13
C GLU A 185 4.32 -1.69 -25.91
N HIS A 186 5.09 -2.51 -25.21
CA HIS A 186 5.90 -3.58 -25.81
C HIS A 186 5.18 -4.93 -25.94
N THR A 187 3.93 -5.04 -25.47
CA THR A 187 3.10 -6.24 -25.65
C THR A 187 2.42 -6.29 -27.02
N GLY A 188 2.53 -5.22 -27.81
CA GLY A 188 1.87 -5.10 -29.12
C GLY A 188 0.39 -4.74 -29.05
N ALA A 189 -0.15 -4.58 -27.84
CA ALA A 189 -1.50 -4.08 -27.60
C ALA A 189 -1.54 -2.54 -27.77
N GLU A 190 -2.65 -1.99 -28.27
CA GLU A 190 -2.77 -0.54 -28.44
C GLU A 190 -2.86 0.13 -27.07
N ALA A 191 -2.38 1.38 -26.92
CA ALA A 191 -2.34 2.07 -25.63
C ALA A 191 -3.69 2.15 -24.88
N GLY A 192 -4.81 1.92 -25.57
CA GLY A 192 -6.15 1.82 -25.00
C GLY A 192 -6.48 0.46 -24.35
N ASP A 193 -5.74 -0.60 -24.62
CA ASP A 193 -6.09 -1.98 -24.25
C ASP A 193 -5.62 -2.38 -22.84
N ARG A 194 -5.36 -1.41 -21.93
CA ARG A 194 -4.98 -1.70 -20.53
C ARG A 194 -5.84 -0.98 -19.49
N LYS A 195 -5.98 -1.63 -18.33
CA LYS A 195 -6.49 -1.02 -17.10
C LYS A 195 -5.49 -1.22 -15.97
N LEU A 196 -5.15 -0.13 -15.29
CA LEU A 196 -4.29 -0.12 -14.13
C LEU A 196 -5.11 -0.19 -12.84
N TYR A 197 -4.64 -0.93 -11.84
CA TYR A 197 -5.28 -1.07 -10.54
C TYR A 197 -4.31 -0.78 -9.40
N ASN A 198 -4.81 -0.23 -8.28
CA ASN A 198 -4.04 -0.05 -7.05
C ASN A 198 -4.86 -0.41 -5.80
N GLY A 199 -4.17 -0.51 -4.66
CA GLY A 199 -4.76 -0.79 -3.35
C GLY A 199 -5.26 0.42 -2.57
N THR A 200 -5.63 1.54 -3.21
CA THR A 200 -6.18 2.69 -2.47
C THR A 200 -7.51 2.31 -1.81
N ASN A 201 -7.59 2.50 -0.49
CA ASN A 201 -8.78 2.22 0.33
C ASN A 201 -9.50 3.51 0.77
N SER A 202 -10.64 3.42 1.46
CA SER A 202 -11.41 4.61 1.86
C SER A 202 -10.69 5.50 2.87
N ASP A 203 -9.85 4.91 3.72
CA ASP A 203 -9.15 5.63 4.78
C ASP A 203 -8.07 6.54 4.18
N ASP A 204 -7.46 6.09 3.08
CA ASP A 204 -6.48 6.87 2.31
C ASP A 204 -7.06 8.17 1.72
N LEU A 205 -8.35 8.18 1.36
CA LEU A 205 -8.99 9.34 0.75
C LEU A 205 -9.16 10.50 1.74
N ASN A 206 -9.14 10.19 3.03
CA ASN A 206 -9.26 11.16 4.12
C ASN A 206 -7.90 11.64 4.64
N ASP A 207 -6.79 11.08 4.12
CA ASP A 207 -5.43 11.43 4.52
C ASP A 207 -4.80 12.43 3.53
N PRO A 208 -4.62 13.71 3.92
CA PRO A 208 -4.07 14.74 3.03
C PRO A 208 -2.60 14.50 2.65
N THR A 209 -1.91 13.56 3.31
CA THR A 209 -0.52 13.22 3.02
C THR A 209 -0.37 12.20 1.88
N ARG A 210 -1.47 11.61 1.40
CA ARG A 210 -1.49 10.60 0.31
C ARG A 210 -1.42 11.25 -1.07
N LEU A 211 -0.38 12.03 -1.33
CA LEU A 211 -0.15 12.72 -2.61
C LEU A 211 -0.02 11.78 -3.81
N GLY A 212 0.25 10.50 -3.59
CA GLY A 212 0.26 9.47 -4.65
C GLY A 212 -1.09 9.30 -5.36
N LEU A 213 -2.20 9.75 -4.77
CA LEU A 213 -3.52 9.75 -5.41
C LEU A 213 -3.57 10.67 -6.65
N ILE A 214 -2.80 11.76 -6.64
CA ILE A 214 -2.70 12.67 -7.79
C ILE A 214 -2.09 11.96 -9.01
N ALA A 215 -1.08 11.10 -8.77
CA ALA A 215 -0.52 10.27 -9.83
C ALA A 215 -1.53 9.22 -10.30
N ALA A 216 -2.26 8.57 -9.38
CA ALA A 216 -3.27 7.59 -9.75
C ALA A 216 -4.34 8.18 -10.69
N ASP A 217 -4.84 9.38 -10.39
CA ASP A 217 -5.81 10.08 -11.23
C ASP A 217 -5.24 10.42 -12.61
N SER A 218 -3.99 10.89 -12.69
CA SER A 218 -3.31 11.24 -13.95
C SER A 218 -3.15 10.04 -14.90
N PHE A 219 -3.04 8.85 -14.34
CA PHE A 219 -2.86 7.58 -15.08
C PHE A 219 -4.17 6.77 -15.18
N SER A 220 -5.32 7.36 -14.82
CA SER A 220 -6.64 6.69 -14.82
C SER A 220 -6.67 5.36 -14.06
N VAL A 221 -5.88 5.26 -12.98
CA VAL A 221 -5.75 4.06 -12.16
C VAL A 221 -7.04 3.80 -11.39
N GLN A 222 -7.55 2.57 -11.49
CA GLN A 222 -8.74 2.11 -10.78
C GLN A 222 -8.38 1.62 -9.38
N SER A 223 -9.27 1.86 -8.43
CA SER A 223 -9.08 1.48 -7.02
C SER A 223 -10.26 0.64 -6.55
N PRO A 224 -10.20 -0.70 -6.68
CA PRO A 224 -11.30 -1.57 -6.27
C PRO A 224 -11.67 -1.46 -4.79
N LEU A 225 -10.74 -1.01 -3.94
CA LEU A 225 -10.96 -0.85 -2.49
C LEU A 225 -11.41 0.56 -2.09
N ARG A 226 -11.69 1.45 -3.06
CA ARG A 226 -11.95 2.89 -2.80
C ARG A 226 -13.05 3.16 -1.78
N LEU A 227 -14.05 2.28 -1.71
CA LEU A 227 -15.21 2.38 -0.81
C LEU A 227 -15.08 1.47 0.43
N THR A 228 -13.91 0.90 0.66
CA THR A 228 -13.68 -0.14 1.67
C THR A 228 -12.73 0.37 2.75
N THR A 229 -13.13 0.25 4.01
CA THR A 229 -12.29 0.62 5.16
C THR A 229 -11.11 -0.34 5.31
N LYS A 230 -10.04 0.10 5.99
CA LYS A 230 -8.87 -0.76 6.22
C LYS A 230 -9.22 -2.03 7.01
N GLU A 231 -10.18 -1.94 7.92
CA GLU A 231 -10.70 -3.07 8.68
C GLU A 231 -11.36 -4.10 7.76
N ASN A 232 -12.27 -3.65 6.88
CA ASN A 232 -12.94 -4.53 5.92
C ASN A 232 -11.95 -5.12 4.90
N VAL A 233 -10.87 -4.40 4.54
CA VAL A 233 -9.80 -4.96 3.72
C VAL A 233 -9.13 -6.14 4.42
N ARG A 234 -8.78 -6.02 5.71
CA ARG A 234 -8.19 -7.13 6.47
C ARG A 234 -9.15 -8.29 6.64
N LEU A 235 -10.43 -8.02 6.88
CA LEU A 235 -11.47 -9.03 6.99
C LEU A 235 -11.63 -9.80 5.67
N ALA A 236 -11.81 -9.10 4.55
CA ALA A 236 -11.94 -9.73 3.22
C ALA A 236 -10.71 -10.55 2.85
N ALA A 237 -9.50 -10.02 3.11
CA ALA A 237 -8.28 -10.76 2.86
C ALA A 237 -8.14 -12.03 3.71
N LYS A 238 -8.58 -11.98 4.98
CA LYS A 238 -8.63 -13.15 5.85
C LYS A 238 -9.62 -14.20 5.34
N LEU A 239 -10.79 -13.77 4.87
CA LEU A 239 -11.81 -14.66 4.30
C LEU A 239 -11.33 -15.34 3.02
N LEU A 240 -10.55 -14.63 2.19
CA LEU A 240 -9.89 -15.18 1.00
C LEU A 240 -8.61 -15.97 1.32
N GLY A 241 -8.24 -16.10 2.60
CA GLY A 241 -7.10 -16.89 3.04
C GLY A 241 -5.72 -16.29 2.74
N LEU A 242 -5.63 -15.00 2.39
CA LEU A 242 -4.35 -14.37 2.07
C LEU A 242 -3.35 -14.49 3.24
N PRO A 243 -2.12 -14.99 3.02
CA PRO A 243 -1.21 -15.31 4.12
C PRO A 243 -0.70 -14.08 4.89
N ASN A 244 -0.78 -12.89 4.27
CA ASN A 244 -0.35 -11.62 4.85
C ASN A 244 -1.50 -10.82 5.51
N TRP A 245 -2.67 -11.41 5.75
CA TRP A 245 -3.88 -10.69 6.20
C TRP A 245 -3.70 -9.91 7.51
N ASN A 246 -2.87 -10.40 8.43
CA ASN A 246 -2.59 -9.76 9.72
C ASN A 246 -1.23 -9.05 9.78
N TYR A 247 -0.48 -8.99 8.68
CA TYR A 247 0.86 -8.39 8.70
C TYR A 247 0.78 -6.90 9.02
N ALA A 248 1.81 -6.38 9.68
CA ALA A 248 1.93 -4.95 9.97
C ALA A 248 2.01 -4.17 8.66
N ALA A 249 1.47 -2.94 8.66
CA ALA A 249 1.60 -2.07 7.52
C ALA A 249 3.07 -1.65 7.38
N SER A 250 3.72 -2.06 6.30
CA SER A 250 5.10 -1.68 5.97
C SER A 250 5.14 -0.79 4.72
N PRO A 251 5.06 0.55 4.88
CA PRO A 251 5.36 1.47 3.78
C PRO A 251 6.82 1.30 3.31
N CYS A 252 7.16 1.88 2.16
CA CYS A 252 8.54 1.85 1.66
C CYS A 252 9.56 2.47 2.65
N LEU A 253 10.84 2.06 2.55
CA LEU A 253 11.94 2.51 3.41
C LEU A 253 12.09 4.04 3.42
N ARG A 254 11.72 4.69 2.32
CA ARG A 254 11.72 6.14 2.21
C ARG A 254 10.92 6.83 3.32
N SER A 255 9.82 6.22 3.77
CA SER A 255 9.01 6.76 4.87
C SER A 255 9.76 6.88 6.21
N ARG A 256 10.94 6.25 6.33
CA ARG A 256 11.81 6.34 7.52
C ARG A 256 12.65 7.61 7.55
N LEU A 257 12.79 8.31 6.43
CA LEU A 257 13.58 9.54 6.33
C LEU A 257 12.80 10.73 6.90
N ALA A 258 13.41 11.46 7.84
CA ALA A 258 12.89 12.76 8.26
C ALA A 258 12.86 13.74 7.09
N LEU A 259 11.95 14.72 7.13
CA LEU A 259 11.87 15.75 6.10
C LEU A 259 13.22 16.44 5.92
N GLY A 260 13.63 16.64 4.65
CA GLY A 260 14.93 17.20 4.29
C GLY A 260 16.12 16.23 4.41
N VAL A 261 15.93 15.00 4.89
CA VAL A 261 16.94 13.94 4.75
C VAL A 261 16.79 13.31 3.38
N GLU A 262 17.87 13.34 2.61
CA GLU A 262 17.87 12.89 1.21
C GLU A 262 17.57 11.40 1.07
N ALA A 263 16.81 11.04 0.04
CA ALA A 263 16.42 9.67 -0.28
C ALA A 263 17.44 8.94 -1.18
N ILE A 264 18.70 8.95 -0.77
CA ILE A 264 19.80 8.30 -1.50
C ILE A 264 19.93 6.80 -1.15
N PRO A 265 20.48 5.96 -2.07
CA PRO A 265 20.64 4.52 -1.86
C PRO A 265 21.30 4.14 -0.53
N GLN A 266 22.37 4.85 -0.16
CA GLN A 266 23.15 4.59 1.07
C GLN A 266 22.28 4.76 2.32
N HIS A 267 21.40 5.76 2.35
CA HIS A 267 20.48 5.98 3.47
C HIS A 267 19.43 4.88 3.58
N LEU A 268 18.87 4.45 2.45
CA LEU A 268 17.84 3.41 2.42
C LEU A 268 18.42 2.05 2.81
N GLU A 269 19.62 1.74 2.32
CA GLU A 269 20.35 0.50 2.64
C GLU A 269 20.68 0.39 4.13
N ARG A 270 21.23 1.44 4.76
CA ARG A 270 21.51 1.40 6.20
C ARG A 270 20.25 1.26 7.05
N ILE A 271 19.13 1.87 6.62
CA ILE A 271 17.84 1.75 7.31
C ILE A 271 17.34 0.30 7.22
N GLU A 272 17.42 -0.31 6.05
CA GLU A 272 17.03 -1.70 5.85
C GLU A 272 17.86 -2.65 6.72
N GLN A 273 19.18 -2.50 6.74
CA GLN A 273 20.07 -3.30 7.58
C GLN A 273 19.77 -3.12 9.07
N ALA A 274 19.49 -1.88 9.50
CA ALA A 274 19.12 -1.59 10.88
C ALA A 274 17.75 -2.20 11.25
N GLU A 275 16.72 -2.08 10.41
CA GLU A 275 15.41 -2.68 10.66
C GLU A 275 15.51 -4.21 10.78
N ARG A 276 16.30 -4.84 9.89
CA ARG A 276 16.54 -6.28 9.94
C ARG A 276 17.22 -6.70 11.24
N HIS A 277 18.28 -6.01 11.64
CA HIS A 277 19.00 -6.31 12.87
C HIS A 277 18.12 -6.16 14.10
N VAL A 278 17.35 -5.06 14.20
CA VAL A 278 16.44 -4.84 15.33
C VAL A 278 15.36 -5.92 15.38
N ARG A 279 14.73 -6.23 14.23
CA ARG A 279 13.70 -7.28 14.13
C ARG A 279 14.22 -8.62 14.63
N GLN A 280 15.42 -9.02 14.20
CA GLN A 280 16.07 -10.26 14.64
C GLN A 280 16.43 -10.24 16.12
N SER A 281 17.04 -9.15 16.60
CA SER A 281 17.47 -9.04 18.00
C SER A 281 16.32 -9.09 19.00
N LEU A 282 15.15 -8.59 18.62
CA LEU A 282 13.93 -8.60 19.44
C LEU A 282 13.00 -9.77 19.12
N SER A 283 13.36 -10.65 18.18
CA SER A 283 12.52 -11.76 17.72
C SER A 283 11.11 -11.32 17.30
N LEU A 284 11.01 -10.17 16.63
CA LEU A 284 9.73 -9.62 16.18
C LEU A 284 9.26 -10.33 14.91
N ASP A 285 7.99 -10.70 14.89
CA ASP A 285 7.35 -11.33 13.73
C ASP A 285 6.75 -10.26 12.77
N PRO A 286 6.38 -10.63 11.52
CA PRO A 286 5.85 -9.69 10.52
C PRO A 286 4.55 -8.95 10.91
N THR A 287 3.85 -9.38 11.96
CA THR A 287 2.66 -8.69 12.50
C THR A 287 3.04 -7.50 13.39
N ASN A 288 4.29 -7.41 13.84
CA ASN A 288 4.73 -6.35 14.74
C ASN A 288 5.21 -5.11 13.97
N ASN A 289 4.78 -3.93 14.41
CA ASN A 289 5.26 -2.68 13.86
C ASN A 289 6.70 -2.38 14.34
N LEU A 290 7.62 -2.21 13.39
CA LEU A 290 8.98 -1.75 13.61
C LEU A 290 9.35 -0.73 12.53
N ARG A 291 9.96 0.38 12.94
CA ARG A 291 10.62 1.32 12.02
C ARG A 291 11.95 1.77 12.58
N VAL A 292 12.96 1.91 11.73
CA VAL A 292 14.19 2.65 12.08
C VAL A 292 14.18 3.95 11.30
N ARG A 293 13.85 5.06 11.97
CA ARG A 293 13.86 6.38 11.33
C ARG A 293 15.28 6.91 11.24
N LEU A 294 15.60 7.54 10.12
CA LEU A 294 16.79 8.35 9.97
C LEU A 294 16.41 9.83 10.09
N LEU A 295 16.89 10.45 11.16
CA LEU A 295 16.65 11.85 11.48
C LEU A 295 17.81 12.73 10.98
N ALA A 296 17.64 14.04 11.11
CA ALA A 296 18.69 15.01 10.81
C ALA A 296 19.99 14.71 11.56
N LYS A 297 21.12 15.08 10.94
CA LYS A 297 22.48 14.83 11.46
C LYS A 297 22.85 13.35 11.63
N GLY A 298 22.13 12.43 10.99
CA GLY A 298 22.48 11.01 10.96
C GLY A 298 21.98 10.20 12.16
N LYS A 299 21.07 10.73 12.99
CA LYS A 299 20.56 10.02 14.17
C LYS A 299 19.54 8.95 13.77
N ALA A 300 19.64 7.76 14.35
CA ALA A 300 18.60 6.73 14.27
C ALA A 300 17.59 6.88 15.40
N MET A 301 16.33 6.62 15.09
CA MET A 301 15.25 6.46 16.07
C MET A 301 14.49 5.18 15.77
N VAL A 302 14.64 4.18 16.62
CA VAL A 302 13.92 2.91 16.57
C VAL A 302 12.53 3.11 17.14
N GLU A 303 11.50 2.73 16.38
CA GLU A 303 10.10 2.77 16.78
C GLU A 303 9.56 1.35 16.83
N VAL A 304 9.16 0.90 18.02
CA VAL A 304 8.57 -0.44 18.25
C VAL A 304 7.26 -0.33 19.00
N GLU A 305 6.41 -1.35 18.90
CA GLU A 305 5.19 -1.46 19.72
C GLU A 305 5.49 -1.41 21.21
N ASP A 306 4.53 -0.95 22.02
CA ASP A 306 4.71 -0.78 23.48
C ASP A 306 5.18 -2.07 24.16
N LYS A 307 4.70 -3.23 23.69
CA LYS A 307 5.08 -4.55 24.21
C LYS A 307 6.57 -4.87 24.06
N ALA A 308 7.25 -4.30 23.07
CA ALA A 308 8.67 -4.52 22.78
C ALA A 308 9.56 -3.35 23.23
N LEU A 309 8.98 -2.31 23.82
CA LEU A 309 9.68 -1.06 24.13
C LEU A 309 10.73 -1.23 25.24
N ILE A 310 10.46 -2.07 26.23
CA ILE A 310 11.38 -2.33 27.34
C ILE A 310 12.61 -3.08 26.81
N ASP A 311 12.40 -4.20 26.11
CA ASP A 311 13.48 -5.01 25.52
C ASP A 311 14.33 -4.20 24.54
N ALA A 312 13.71 -3.32 23.76
CA ALA A 312 14.41 -2.42 22.87
C ALA A 312 15.31 -1.41 23.60
N LYS A 313 14.83 -0.84 24.72
CA LYS A 313 15.62 0.07 25.56
C LYS A 313 16.79 -0.63 26.22
N ASP A 314 16.59 -1.86 26.68
CA ASP A 314 17.66 -2.66 27.29
C ASP A 314 18.72 -3.06 26.26
N SER A 315 18.32 -3.24 25.00
CA SER A 315 19.20 -3.56 23.87
C SER A 315 20.00 -2.37 23.31
N LEU A 316 19.68 -1.13 23.68
CA LEU A 316 20.33 0.08 23.13
C LEU A 316 21.86 0.06 23.22
N LYS A 317 22.39 -0.41 24.36
CA LYS A 317 23.85 -0.49 24.56
C LYS A 317 24.50 -1.44 23.55
N LEU A 318 23.85 -2.54 23.22
CA LEU A 318 24.33 -3.54 22.27
C LEU A 318 24.22 -3.05 20.82
N TRP A 319 23.15 -2.32 20.49
CA TRP A 319 22.94 -1.78 19.14
C TRP A 319 23.87 -0.62 18.79
N ASN A 320 24.41 0.10 19.78
CA ASN A 320 25.22 1.30 19.55
C ASN A 320 26.42 1.05 18.62
N SER A 321 27.15 -0.05 18.77
CA SER A 321 28.28 -0.38 17.88
C SER A 321 27.81 -0.66 16.47
N PHE A 322 26.82 -1.53 16.32
CA PHE A 322 26.25 -1.91 15.03
C PHE A 322 25.70 -0.70 14.25
N PHE A 323 24.93 0.17 14.91
CA PHE A 323 24.39 1.37 14.27
C PHE A 323 25.50 2.36 13.86
N ARG A 324 26.57 2.48 14.64
CA ARG A 324 27.74 3.29 14.26
C ARG A 324 28.45 2.73 13.03
N GLU A 325 28.61 1.41 12.94
CA GLU A 325 29.19 0.73 11.77
C GLU A 325 28.35 0.95 10.50
N LEU A 326 27.02 0.98 10.64
CA LEU A 326 26.09 1.37 9.55
C LEU A 326 26.09 2.87 9.23
N GLY A 327 26.90 3.68 9.91
CA GLY A 327 27.06 5.12 9.67
C GLY A 327 26.00 6.01 10.34
N PHE A 328 25.27 5.53 11.35
CA PHE A 328 24.43 6.38 12.18
C PHE A 328 25.26 7.10 13.26
N SER A 329 24.90 8.35 13.59
CA SER A 329 25.60 9.13 14.61
C SER A 329 25.27 8.68 16.04
N SER A 330 24.05 8.19 16.24
CA SER A 330 23.50 7.72 17.52
C SER A 330 22.23 6.91 17.25
N VAL A 331 21.82 6.09 18.21
CA VAL A 331 20.54 5.38 18.19
C VAL A 331 19.77 5.65 19.48
N ASP A 332 18.45 5.79 19.35
CA ASP A 332 17.51 5.93 20.46
C ASP A 332 16.22 5.12 20.14
N VAL A 333 15.37 4.89 21.14
CA VAL A 333 14.15 4.08 21.03
C VAL A 333 12.93 4.86 21.52
N ARG A 334 11.81 4.75 20.79
CA ARG A 334 10.51 5.23 21.24
C ARG A 334 9.37 4.28 20.86
N ALA A 335 8.21 4.51 21.48
CA ALA A 335 6.98 3.82 21.09
C ALA A 335 6.57 4.19 19.67
N PHE A 336 6.14 3.18 18.91
CA PHE A 336 5.58 3.32 17.58
C PHE A 336 4.26 4.10 17.62
N LYS A 337 4.07 5.00 16.64
CA LYS A 337 2.81 5.72 16.43
C LYS A 337 2.40 5.64 14.97
N SER A 338 1.20 5.11 14.72
CA SER A 338 0.63 5.09 13.37
C SER A 338 0.47 6.52 12.82
N GLY A 339 0.60 6.68 11.51
CA GLY A 339 0.54 7.99 10.84
C GLY A 339 1.68 8.96 11.16
N SER A 340 2.65 8.60 12.02
CA SER A 340 3.79 9.47 12.30
C SER A 340 4.76 9.54 11.11
N VAL A 341 5.04 10.77 10.67
CA VAL A 341 6.21 11.07 9.84
C VAL A 341 7.45 11.12 10.73
N ALA A 342 8.62 10.82 10.18
CA ALA A 342 9.89 11.04 10.87
C ALA A 342 10.01 12.55 11.15
N LYS A 343 9.88 12.92 12.42
CA LYS A 343 10.07 14.28 12.94
C LYS A 343 11.38 14.35 13.68
#